data_AF-A0A9D8KW68-F1
#
_entry.id   AF-A0A9D8KW68-F1
#
_cell.length_a   1.000
_cell.length_b   1.000
_cell.length_c   1.000
_cell.angle_alpha   90.00
_cell.angle_beta   90.00
_cell.angle_gamma   90.00
#
_symmetry.space_group_name_H-M   'P 1'
#
loop_
_entity.id
_entity.type
_entity.pdbx_description
1 polymer ?
#
loop_
_entity_poly.entity_id
_entity_poly.type
_entity_poly.pdbx_seq_one_letter_code
_entity_poly.pdbx_strand_id
1 'polypeptide(L)'
;MAPVIGIVGSGGAYGRWLRGFFQSRMGLEVIGHAPVDAASQSPELLLERADVLLFSAPIRHTPALIDDYARRSAGRERDRLWLDVTSIKSAPVAAMLRSQASVAGLHPMTAPPKAPTLKGRVMVVCEARVEARWQPWLERLYAALEAECVPATPEHHDRVMALVQAMVHATHLAQAGVMRGYAPLLGELQALMPYRSTAFELDAAVISRILSLNPAIYEDIQFGNPHAGEVLDRLLEQLQRLRAQLADGSDAARAAFRRQFLDDNRDAVDERTLREGNYSFERLGYLLADLTDTRAMSVHLPEDRAGSLRELLHVFERHGISLSSIHSSRTPGGEVHFRMGFVQRYAPEVLEAAAREIDRSGIGRVLDR
;
A
#
# COMPACT_ATOMS: atom_id res chain seq x y z
N MET A 1 -28.48 -16.91 -2.04
CA MET A 1 -28.67 -15.45 -1.98
C MET A 1 -27.31 -14.79 -1.86
N ALA A 2 -27.14 -13.57 -2.37
CA ALA A 2 -25.91 -12.81 -2.20
C ALA A 2 -25.80 -12.35 -0.73
N PRO A 3 -24.62 -12.47 -0.08
CA PRO A 3 -24.49 -12.13 1.33
C PRO A 3 -24.53 -10.62 1.57
N VAL A 4 -25.12 -10.21 2.68
CA VAL A 4 -25.05 -8.85 3.22
C VAL A 4 -23.72 -8.67 3.94
N ILE A 5 -22.99 -7.61 3.60
CA ILE A 5 -21.69 -7.28 4.21
C ILE A 5 -21.89 -6.24 5.30
N GLY A 6 -21.50 -6.56 6.53
CA GLY A 6 -21.37 -5.62 7.64
C GLY A 6 -19.93 -5.15 7.79
N ILE A 7 -19.69 -3.83 7.86
CA ILE A 7 -18.36 -3.28 8.11
C ILE A 7 -18.33 -2.53 9.44
N VAL A 8 -17.56 -3.03 10.39
CA VAL A 8 -17.24 -2.32 11.63
C VAL A 8 -16.03 -1.41 11.37
N GLY A 9 -16.16 -0.12 11.66
CA GLY A 9 -15.19 0.89 11.23
C GLY A 9 -15.42 1.39 9.81
N SER A 10 -16.67 1.39 9.33
CA SER A 10 -17.02 1.77 7.95
C SER A 10 -16.67 3.20 7.58
N GLY A 11 -16.52 4.08 8.58
CA GLY A 11 -16.11 5.47 8.40
C GLY A 11 -14.60 5.66 8.20
N GLY A 12 -13.78 4.62 8.40
CA GLY A 12 -12.33 4.67 8.17
C GLY A 12 -11.96 4.63 6.68
N ALA A 13 -10.72 4.97 6.34
CA ALA A 13 -10.27 4.98 4.95
C ALA A 13 -10.41 3.60 4.27
N TYR A 14 -10.01 2.53 4.96
CA TYR A 14 -10.16 1.16 4.46
C TYR A 14 -11.62 0.71 4.44
N GLY A 15 -12.40 1.05 5.47
CA GLY A 15 -13.84 0.76 5.54
C GLY A 15 -14.63 1.40 4.37
N ARG A 16 -14.32 2.65 4.02
CA ARG A 16 -14.91 3.33 2.85
C ARG A 16 -14.49 2.68 1.54
N TRP A 17 -13.21 2.33 1.39
CA TRP A 17 -12.71 1.66 0.20
C TRP A 17 -13.38 0.29 0.00
N LEU A 18 -13.48 -0.51 1.07
CA LEU A 18 -14.17 -1.81 1.04
C LEU A 18 -15.66 -1.66 0.74
N ARG A 19 -16.33 -0.66 1.33
CA ARG A 19 -17.74 -0.36 1.00
C ARG A 19 -17.90 -0.12 -0.50
N GLY A 20 -17.08 0.76 -1.09
CA GLY A 20 -17.10 1.03 -2.52
C GLY A 20 -16.77 -0.21 -3.36
N PHE A 21 -15.78 -1.00 -2.95
CA PHE A 21 -15.44 -2.26 -3.61
C PHE A 21 -16.63 -3.25 -3.61
N PHE A 22 -17.22 -3.56 -2.46
CA PHE A 22 -18.32 -4.51 -2.35
C PHE A 22 -19.57 -4.04 -3.12
N GLN A 23 -19.90 -2.75 -3.06
CA GLN A 23 -21.05 -2.19 -3.77
C GLN A 23 -20.83 -2.14 -5.29
N SER A 24 -19.73 -1.52 -5.73
CA SER A 24 -19.52 -1.23 -7.16
C SER A 24 -18.89 -2.40 -7.93
N ARG A 25 -18.08 -3.25 -7.29
CA ARG A 25 -17.39 -4.38 -7.97
C ARG A 25 -18.08 -5.71 -7.76
N MET A 26 -18.69 -5.93 -6.59
CA MET A 26 -19.37 -7.19 -6.28
C MET A 26 -20.90 -7.08 -6.28
N GLY A 27 -21.47 -5.87 -6.37
CA GLY A 27 -22.93 -5.66 -6.39
C GLY A 27 -23.62 -6.08 -5.09
N LEU A 28 -22.93 -6.03 -3.95
CA LEU A 28 -23.43 -6.51 -2.66
C LEU A 28 -24.03 -5.37 -1.82
N GLU A 29 -25.02 -5.72 -0.99
CA GLU A 29 -25.51 -4.83 0.04
C GLU A 29 -24.44 -4.66 1.14
N VAL A 30 -24.19 -3.40 1.54
CA VAL A 30 -23.23 -3.07 2.58
C VAL A 30 -23.87 -2.20 3.66
N ILE A 31 -23.95 -2.75 4.87
CA ILE A 31 -24.26 -2.02 6.10
C ILE A 31 -22.95 -1.76 6.86
N GLY A 32 -22.90 -0.72 7.67
CA GLY A 32 -21.69 -0.39 8.42
C GLY A 32 -21.93 0.45 9.66
N HIS A 33 -21.05 0.23 10.63
CA HIS A 33 -21.04 0.94 11.90
C HIS A 33 -19.74 1.73 12.02
N ALA A 34 -19.85 2.99 12.43
CA ALA A 34 -18.71 3.82 12.81
C ALA A 34 -19.08 4.63 14.06
N PRO A 35 -18.34 4.51 15.18
CA PRO A 35 -18.72 5.12 16.45
C PRO A 35 -18.96 6.64 16.40
N VAL A 36 -18.28 7.33 15.46
CA VAL A 36 -18.31 8.79 15.32
C VAL A 36 -19.39 9.27 14.33
N ASP A 37 -20.08 8.35 13.66
CA ASP A 37 -21.10 8.65 12.66
C ASP A 37 -22.48 8.25 13.20
N ALA A 38 -23.26 9.25 13.63
CA ALA A 38 -24.60 9.05 14.17
C ALA A 38 -25.60 8.50 13.14
N ALA A 39 -25.30 8.61 11.84
CA ALA A 39 -26.10 8.02 10.77
C ALA A 39 -25.71 6.56 10.46
N SER A 40 -24.62 6.06 11.07
CA SER A 40 -24.20 4.67 10.89
C SER A 40 -25.12 3.69 11.63
N GLN A 41 -25.16 2.45 11.15
CA GLN A 41 -26.03 1.42 11.73
C GLN A 41 -25.55 0.99 13.12
N SER A 42 -26.45 0.44 13.96
CA SER A 42 -26.08 -0.07 15.28
C SER A 42 -25.29 -1.39 15.19
N PRO A 43 -24.42 -1.70 16.18
CA PRO A 43 -23.79 -3.01 16.29
C PRO A 43 -24.80 -4.17 16.25
N GLU A 44 -25.96 -4.00 16.90
CA GLU A 44 -27.04 -4.99 16.95
C GLU A 44 -27.61 -5.29 15.55
N LEU A 45 -27.83 -4.25 14.72
CA LEU A 45 -28.31 -4.43 13.35
C LEU A 45 -27.29 -5.16 12.48
N LEU A 46 -26.00 -4.87 12.66
CA LEU A 46 -24.93 -5.58 11.97
C LEU A 46 -24.95 -7.07 12.33
N LEU A 47 -25.05 -7.40 13.62
CA LEU A 47 -25.11 -8.78 14.10
C LEU A 47 -26.36 -9.53 13.64
N GLU A 48 -27.47 -8.83 13.43
CA GLU A 48 -28.73 -9.42 12.94
C GLU A 48 -28.68 -9.69 11.43
N ARG A 49 -28.23 -8.70 10.64
CA ARG A 49 -28.39 -8.71 9.19
C ARG A 49 -27.16 -9.16 8.41
N ALA A 50 -25.94 -8.98 8.94
CA ALA A 50 -24.73 -9.28 8.18
C ALA A 50 -24.50 -10.80 8.08
N ASP A 51 -24.33 -11.28 6.86
CA ASP A 51 -23.86 -12.64 6.61
C ASP A 51 -22.33 -12.73 6.76
N VAL A 52 -21.65 -11.65 6.36
CA VAL A 52 -20.20 -11.44 6.53
C VAL A 52 -19.96 -10.17 7.33
N LEU A 53 -19.24 -10.25 8.45
CA LEU A 53 -18.88 -9.12 9.29
C LEU A 53 -17.36 -8.85 9.18
N LEU A 54 -16.98 -7.67 8.70
CA LEU A 54 -15.60 -7.26 8.50
C LEU A 54 -15.19 -6.16 9.48
N PHE A 55 -14.13 -6.42 10.24
CA PHE A 55 -13.52 -5.49 11.19
C PHE A 55 -12.41 -4.67 10.50
N SER A 56 -12.71 -3.38 10.27
CA SER A 56 -11.81 -2.35 9.72
C SER A 56 -11.62 -1.22 10.74
N ALA A 57 -11.24 -1.57 11.97
CA ALA A 57 -11.03 -0.64 13.08
C ALA A 57 -9.54 -0.45 13.42
N PRO A 58 -9.16 0.57 14.23
CA PRO A 58 -7.78 0.76 14.68
C PRO A 58 -7.23 -0.50 15.36
N ILE A 59 -6.00 -0.88 15.00
CA ILE A 59 -5.40 -2.18 15.33
C ILE A 59 -5.43 -2.43 16.85
N ARG A 60 -5.02 -1.43 17.65
CA ARG A 60 -5.01 -1.52 19.12
C ARG A 60 -6.37 -1.85 19.75
N HIS A 61 -7.47 -1.46 19.09
CA HIS A 61 -8.83 -1.59 19.63
C HIS A 61 -9.57 -2.80 19.07
N THR A 62 -9.12 -3.32 17.92
CA THR A 62 -9.81 -4.38 17.18
C THR A 62 -10.05 -5.65 18.01
N PRO A 63 -9.08 -6.21 18.76
CA PRO A 63 -9.33 -7.41 19.56
C PRO A 63 -10.46 -7.23 20.59
N ALA A 64 -10.44 -6.14 21.35
CA ALA A 64 -11.47 -5.85 22.36
C ALA A 64 -12.84 -5.59 21.73
N LEU A 65 -12.85 -4.94 20.56
CA LEU A 65 -14.07 -4.72 19.78
C LEU A 65 -14.67 -6.04 19.28
N ILE A 66 -13.84 -6.94 18.75
CA ILE A 66 -14.27 -8.27 18.32
C ILE A 66 -14.86 -9.06 19.49
N ASP A 67 -14.22 -9.01 20.67
CA ASP A 67 -14.74 -9.66 21.88
C ASP A 67 -16.12 -9.14 22.28
N ASP A 68 -16.34 -7.83 22.15
CA ASP A 68 -17.63 -7.22 22.41
C ASP A 68 -18.70 -7.70 21.43
N TYR A 69 -18.39 -7.74 20.15
CA TYR A 69 -19.28 -8.29 19.13
C TYR A 69 -19.56 -9.78 19.37
N ALA A 70 -18.57 -10.57 19.80
CA ALA A 70 -18.76 -12.00 20.09
C ALA A 70 -19.73 -12.20 21.25
N ARG A 71 -19.57 -11.44 22.35
CA ARG A 71 -20.50 -11.47 23.48
C ARG A 71 -21.92 -11.06 23.08
N ARG A 72 -22.07 -9.96 22.35
CA ARG A 72 -23.39 -9.45 21.89
C ARG A 72 -24.08 -10.36 20.88
N SER A 73 -23.29 -11.05 20.06
CA SER A 73 -23.82 -11.97 19.07
C SER A 73 -24.49 -13.17 19.73
N ALA A 74 -23.96 -13.62 20.87
CA ALA A 74 -24.54 -14.70 21.68
C ALA A 74 -24.81 -15.99 20.87
N GLY A 75 -23.92 -16.32 19.94
CA GLY A 75 -24.00 -17.52 19.09
C GLY A 75 -24.76 -17.33 17.77
N ARG A 76 -25.39 -16.17 17.52
CA ARG A 76 -26.05 -15.85 16.23
C ARG A 76 -25.08 -15.87 15.04
N GLU A 77 -23.80 -15.77 15.32
CA GLU A 77 -22.71 -15.77 14.35
C GLU A 77 -22.28 -17.18 13.92
N ARG A 78 -22.82 -18.25 14.51
CA ARG A 78 -22.47 -19.65 14.20
C ARG A 78 -22.49 -19.95 12.71
N ASP A 79 -23.34 -19.26 11.96
CA ASP A 79 -23.50 -19.45 10.54
C ASP A 79 -22.93 -18.35 9.63
N ARG A 80 -22.14 -17.45 10.24
CA ARG A 80 -21.64 -16.21 9.63
C ARG A 80 -20.13 -16.30 9.38
N LEU A 81 -19.61 -15.35 8.61
CA LEU A 81 -18.18 -15.20 8.37
C LEU A 81 -17.67 -13.90 8.96
N TRP A 82 -16.62 -13.97 9.77
CA TRP A 82 -15.94 -12.83 10.35
C TRP A 82 -14.57 -12.66 9.71
N LEU A 83 -14.28 -11.42 9.31
CA LEU A 83 -13.04 -11.02 8.67
C LEU A 83 -12.42 -9.84 9.39
N ASP A 84 -11.11 -9.72 9.37
CA ASP A 84 -10.42 -8.48 9.75
C ASP A 84 -9.46 -8.03 8.65
N VAL A 85 -9.15 -6.72 8.62
CA VAL A 85 -8.18 -6.13 7.67
C VAL A 85 -7.04 -5.41 8.37
N THR A 86 -6.73 -5.77 9.61
CA THR A 86 -5.67 -5.11 10.38
C THR A 86 -4.27 -5.47 9.85
N SER A 87 -3.23 -4.76 10.30
CA SER A 87 -1.84 -5.09 9.91
C SER A 87 -1.15 -6.13 10.78
N ILE A 88 -1.82 -6.64 11.81
CA ILE A 88 -1.34 -7.67 12.74
C ILE A 88 -2.36 -8.79 12.77
N LYS A 89 -1.99 -10.06 12.69
CA LYS A 89 -2.98 -11.14 12.53
C LYS A 89 -3.22 -11.92 13.81
N SER A 90 -2.21 -12.16 14.65
CA SER A 90 -2.37 -13.08 15.80
C SER A 90 -3.47 -12.63 16.75
N ALA A 91 -3.42 -11.39 17.24
CA ALA A 91 -4.38 -10.88 18.21
C ALA A 91 -5.84 -10.80 17.70
N PRO A 92 -6.14 -10.19 16.53
CA PRO A 92 -7.52 -10.09 16.05
C PRO A 92 -8.08 -11.43 15.59
N VAL A 93 -7.28 -12.30 14.95
CA VAL A 93 -7.74 -13.64 14.56
C VAL A 93 -8.06 -14.47 15.80
N ALA A 94 -7.21 -14.44 16.84
CA ALA A 94 -7.48 -15.10 18.11
C ALA A 94 -8.75 -14.56 18.79
N ALA A 95 -9.04 -13.26 18.66
CA ALA A 95 -10.29 -12.68 19.14
C ALA A 95 -11.50 -13.21 18.37
N MET A 96 -11.45 -13.25 17.03
CA MET A 96 -12.55 -13.77 16.21
C MET A 96 -12.80 -15.25 16.49
N LEU A 97 -11.76 -16.06 16.74
CA LEU A 97 -11.87 -17.48 17.04
C LEU A 97 -12.63 -17.80 18.34
N ARG A 98 -12.76 -16.84 19.26
CA ARG A 98 -13.60 -16.97 20.48
C ARG A 98 -15.10 -16.93 20.17
N SER A 99 -15.49 -16.46 18.98
CA SER A 99 -16.86 -16.57 18.49
C SER A 99 -17.18 -17.98 17.96
N GLN A 100 -18.39 -18.21 17.47
CA GLN A 100 -18.78 -19.41 16.73
C GLN A 100 -18.74 -19.25 15.21
N ALA A 101 -18.31 -18.09 14.70
CA ALA A 101 -18.27 -17.80 13.27
C ALA A 101 -17.15 -18.57 12.54
N SER A 102 -17.28 -18.64 11.22
CA SER A 102 -16.11 -18.81 10.37
C SER A 102 -15.21 -17.58 10.44
N VAL A 103 -13.88 -17.75 10.39
CA VAL A 103 -12.87 -16.73 10.67
C VAL A 103 -11.75 -16.79 9.64
N ALA A 104 -11.50 -15.67 8.97
CA ALA A 104 -10.30 -15.46 8.17
C ALA A 104 -9.76 -14.04 8.36
N GLY A 105 -8.47 -13.92 8.66
CA GLY A 105 -7.80 -12.62 8.71
C GLY A 105 -7.22 -12.24 7.36
N LEU A 106 -7.43 -11.00 6.93
CA LEU A 106 -6.90 -10.47 5.68
C LEU A 106 -5.93 -9.33 6.01
N HIS A 107 -4.82 -9.24 5.29
CA HIS A 107 -3.92 -8.09 5.38
C HIS A 107 -3.49 -7.68 3.98
N PRO A 108 -4.24 -6.75 3.36
CA PRO A 108 -3.76 -6.08 2.17
C PRO A 108 -2.47 -5.33 2.49
N MET A 109 -1.38 -5.64 1.78
CA MET A 109 -0.05 -5.07 2.01
C MET A 109 0.08 -3.65 1.43
N THR A 110 -1.00 -2.87 1.54
CA THR A 110 -1.13 -1.51 1.05
C THR A 110 -2.09 -0.74 1.95
N ALA A 111 -1.86 0.57 2.10
CA ALA A 111 -2.96 1.46 2.48
C ALA A 111 -4.08 1.38 1.41
N PRO A 112 -5.33 1.77 1.74
CA PRO A 112 -6.44 1.72 0.78
C PRO A 112 -6.02 2.38 -0.54
N PRO A 113 -5.93 1.63 -1.66
CA PRO A 113 -5.42 2.20 -2.88
C PRO A 113 -6.49 3.11 -3.51
N LYS A 114 -6.05 4.03 -4.36
CA LYS A 114 -6.98 4.77 -5.23
C LYS A 114 -7.58 3.88 -6.32
N ALA A 115 -6.92 2.77 -6.63
CA ALA A 115 -7.43 1.78 -7.57
C ALA A 115 -8.69 1.09 -6.99
N PRO A 116 -9.63 0.67 -7.85
CA PRO A 116 -10.86 0.01 -7.41
C PRO A 116 -10.62 -1.42 -6.90
N THR A 117 -9.42 -1.98 -7.08
CA THR A 117 -9.03 -3.33 -6.69
C THR A 117 -7.61 -3.33 -6.10
N LEU A 118 -7.15 -4.50 -5.65
CA LEU A 118 -5.80 -4.75 -5.14
C LEU A 118 -4.85 -5.28 -6.24
N LYS A 119 -5.17 -5.08 -7.52
CA LYS A 119 -4.32 -5.52 -8.64
C LYS A 119 -2.86 -5.10 -8.44
N GLY A 120 -1.97 -6.07 -8.60
CA GLY A 120 -0.52 -5.91 -8.44
C GLY A 120 -0.06 -5.67 -7.01
N ARG A 121 -0.88 -6.04 -6.01
CA ARG A 121 -0.56 -5.92 -4.59
C ARG A 121 -0.78 -7.25 -3.89
N VAL A 122 0.11 -7.54 -2.95
CA VAL A 122 0.01 -8.70 -2.08
C VAL A 122 -1.11 -8.49 -1.06
N MET A 123 -1.85 -9.56 -0.77
CA MET A 123 -2.74 -9.65 0.38
C MET A 123 -2.43 -10.94 1.13
N VAL A 124 -1.99 -10.84 2.37
CA VAL A 124 -1.79 -12.03 3.20
C VAL A 124 -3.15 -12.51 3.72
N VAL A 125 -3.38 -13.81 3.63
CA VAL A 125 -4.64 -14.46 4.00
C VAL A 125 -4.38 -15.49 5.09
N CYS A 126 -5.05 -15.33 6.23
CA CYS A 126 -4.98 -16.22 7.39
C CYS A 126 -6.35 -16.87 7.60
N GLU A 127 -6.67 -17.90 6.83
CA GLU A 127 -7.86 -18.74 7.05
C GLU A 127 -7.66 -19.58 8.32
N ALA A 128 -8.37 -19.24 9.40
CA ALA A 128 -8.16 -19.86 10.72
C ALA A 128 -9.22 -20.92 11.05
N ARG A 129 -10.49 -20.63 10.76
CA ARG A 129 -11.60 -21.58 10.87
C ARG A 129 -12.62 -21.25 9.79
N VAL A 130 -12.59 -21.91 8.65
CA VAL A 130 -13.51 -21.61 7.54
C VAL A 130 -14.38 -22.83 7.27
N GLU A 131 -15.69 -22.69 7.44
CA GLU A 131 -16.63 -23.73 7.03
C GLU A 131 -16.73 -23.83 5.51
N ALA A 132 -16.96 -25.06 5.01
CA ALA A 132 -16.97 -25.36 3.58
C ALA A 132 -17.92 -24.48 2.74
N ARG A 133 -19.03 -23.98 3.32
CA ARG A 133 -19.96 -23.08 2.62
C ARG A 133 -19.36 -21.72 2.25
N TRP A 134 -18.35 -21.27 3.00
CA TRP A 134 -17.73 -19.95 2.81
C TRP A 134 -16.57 -19.97 1.82
N GLN A 135 -15.94 -21.13 1.60
CA GLN A 135 -14.82 -21.28 0.68
C GLN A 135 -15.10 -20.71 -0.73
N PRO A 136 -16.23 -21.07 -1.40
CA PRO A 136 -16.50 -20.54 -2.73
C PRO A 136 -16.72 -19.03 -2.75
N TRP A 137 -17.18 -18.45 -1.64
CA TRP A 137 -17.36 -16.99 -1.54
C TRP A 137 -16.02 -16.27 -1.33
N LEU A 138 -15.14 -16.82 -0.49
CA LEU A 138 -13.79 -16.29 -0.29
C LEU A 138 -12.96 -16.35 -1.58
N GLU A 139 -13.03 -17.45 -2.34
CA GLU A 139 -12.39 -17.56 -3.66
C GLU A 139 -12.88 -16.47 -4.63
N ARG A 140 -14.19 -16.20 -4.66
CA ARG A 140 -14.76 -15.11 -5.47
C ARG A 140 -14.33 -13.74 -4.96
N LEU A 141 -14.24 -13.54 -3.65
CA LEU A 141 -13.72 -12.30 -3.05
C LEU A 141 -12.27 -12.06 -3.48
N TYR A 142 -11.41 -13.06 -3.36
CA TYR A 142 -9.99 -12.98 -3.73
C TYR A 142 -9.81 -12.68 -5.21
N ALA A 143 -10.56 -13.37 -6.09
CA ALA A 143 -10.55 -13.11 -7.52
C ALA A 143 -11.03 -11.68 -7.84
N ALA A 144 -12.13 -11.22 -7.22
CA ALA A 144 -12.67 -9.88 -7.45
C ALA A 144 -11.74 -8.76 -6.94
N LEU A 145 -11.01 -9.02 -5.85
CA LEU A 145 -9.99 -8.11 -5.34
C LEU A 145 -8.77 -8.02 -6.27
N GLU A 146 -8.55 -9.00 -7.16
CA GLU A 146 -7.37 -9.09 -8.05
C GLU A 146 -6.03 -9.06 -7.28
N ALA A 147 -6.05 -9.41 -5.99
CA ALA A 147 -4.86 -9.41 -5.14
C ALA A 147 -3.99 -10.63 -5.39
N GLU A 148 -2.68 -10.48 -5.21
CA GLU A 148 -1.78 -11.63 -5.06
C GLU A 148 -1.94 -12.20 -3.64
N CYS A 149 -2.80 -13.21 -3.52
CA CYS A 149 -3.15 -13.78 -2.22
C CYS A 149 -2.05 -14.74 -1.74
N VAL A 150 -1.49 -14.47 -0.55
CA VAL A 150 -0.45 -15.29 0.07
C VAL A 150 -1.00 -15.92 1.34
N PRO A 151 -1.14 -17.25 1.42
CA PRO A 151 -1.61 -17.91 2.64
C PRO A 151 -0.54 -17.90 3.73
N ALA A 152 -0.94 -17.67 4.98
CA ALA A 152 -0.07 -17.74 6.16
C ALA A 152 -0.87 -18.10 7.42
N THR A 153 -0.18 -18.62 8.45
CA THR A 153 -0.76 -18.62 9.80
C THR A 153 -0.62 -17.22 10.42
N PRO A 154 -1.48 -16.83 11.37
CA PRO A 154 -1.38 -15.53 12.03
C PRO A 154 -0.01 -15.28 12.69
N GLU A 155 0.57 -16.31 13.31
CA GLU A 155 1.86 -16.23 13.99
C GLU A 155 3.02 -16.09 13.00
N HIS A 156 2.97 -16.84 11.88
CA HIS A 156 3.98 -16.70 10.84
C HIS A 156 3.90 -15.33 10.17
N HIS A 157 2.68 -14.86 9.88
CA HIS A 157 2.44 -13.52 9.37
C HIS A 157 3.10 -12.46 10.26
N ASP A 158 2.85 -12.46 11.57
CA ASP A 158 3.37 -11.41 12.45
C ASP A 158 4.91 -11.46 12.57
N ARG A 159 5.52 -12.65 12.54
CA ARG A 159 6.99 -12.79 12.46
C ARG A 159 7.56 -12.20 11.17
N VAL A 160 6.93 -12.48 10.02
CA VAL A 160 7.36 -11.90 8.75
C VAL A 160 7.16 -10.38 8.75
N MET A 161 6.03 -9.88 9.27
CA MET A 161 5.75 -8.44 9.33
C MET A 161 6.68 -7.70 10.28
N ALA A 162 7.27 -8.36 11.27
CA ALA A 162 8.32 -7.74 12.09
C ALA A 162 9.54 -7.36 11.23
N LEU A 163 9.91 -8.18 10.26
CA LEU A 163 10.98 -7.89 9.29
C LEU A 163 10.52 -6.95 8.17
N VAL A 164 9.37 -7.24 7.55
CA VAL A 164 8.92 -6.56 6.32
C VAL A 164 8.29 -5.20 6.58
N GLN A 165 7.65 -5.00 7.73
CA GLN A 165 6.97 -3.74 8.08
C GLN A 165 7.60 -3.08 9.29
N ALA A 166 7.69 -3.74 10.45
CA ALA A 166 8.13 -3.09 11.68
C ALA A 166 9.57 -2.57 11.56
N MET A 167 10.51 -3.42 11.15
CA MET A 167 11.91 -3.04 10.92
C MET A 167 12.06 -1.94 9.86
N VAL A 168 11.36 -2.07 8.74
CA VAL A 168 11.41 -1.10 7.64
C VAL A 168 10.90 0.26 8.11
N HIS A 169 9.71 0.32 8.72
CA HIS A 169 9.15 1.57 9.24
C HIS A 169 10.05 2.18 10.33
N ALA A 170 10.56 1.37 11.26
CA ALA A 170 11.44 1.84 12.32
C ALA A 170 12.75 2.42 11.79
N THR A 171 13.32 1.80 10.75
CA THR A 171 14.54 2.29 10.09
C THR A 171 14.30 3.67 9.49
N HIS A 172 13.19 3.86 8.75
CA HIS A 172 12.85 5.15 8.16
C HIS A 172 12.51 6.21 9.22
N LEU A 173 11.83 5.83 10.31
CA LEU A 173 11.56 6.73 11.45
C LEU A 173 12.87 7.16 12.13
N ALA A 174 13.82 6.23 12.31
CA ALA A 174 15.14 6.54 12.86
C ALA A 174 15.95 7.44 11.92
N GLN A 175 15.95 7.17 10.61
CA GLN A 175 16.57 8.02 9.59
C GLN A 175 15.98 9.44 9.62
N ALA A 176 14.65 9.58 9.68
CA ALA A 176 13.99 10.87 9.82
C ALA A 176 14.43 11.60 11.11
N GLY A 177 14.58 10.87 12.22
CA GLY A 177 15.12 11.39 13.47
C GLY A 177 16.55 11.92 13.33
N VAL A 178 17.42 11.21 12.61
CA VAL A 178 18.79 11.65 12.31
C VAL A 178 18.78 12.90 11.44
N MET A 179 18.00 12.92 10.35
CA MET A 179 17.88 14.08 9.46
C MET A 179 17.40 15.32 10.21
N ARG A 180 16.36 15.18 11.06
CA ARG A 180 15.88 16.24 11.94
C ARG A 180 16.99 16.77 12.87
N GLY A 181 17.85 15.87 13.40
CA GLY A 181 18.98 16.26 14.24
C GLY A 181 20.04 17.10 13.50
N TYR A 182 20.24 16.84 12.19
CA TYR A 182 21.20 17.56 11.35
C TYR A 182 20.61 18.79 10.64
N ALA A 183 19.30 18.98 10.68
CA ALA A 183 18.63 20.08 9.98
C ALA A 183 19.19 21.49 10.30
N PRO A 184 19.61 21.82 11.55
CA PRO A 184 20.24 23.12 11.83
C PRO A 184 21.59 23.34 11.12
N LEU A 185 22.27 22.27 10.73
CA LEU A 185 23.59 22.31 10.07
C LEU A 185 23.48 22.21 8.55
N LEU A 186 22.61 21.33 8.05
CA LEU A 186 22.56 20.94 6.63
C LEU A 186 21.25 21.37 5.94
N GLY A 187 20.30 21.93 6.69
CA GLY A 187 18.96 22.24 6.23
C GLY A 187 17.97 21.08 6.37
N GLU A 188 16.68 21.41 6.27
CA GLU A 188 15.58 20.44 6.26
C GLU A 188 15.65 19.50 5.03
N LEU A 189 14.85 18.43 5.02
CA LEU A 189 14.86 17.40 3.97
C LEU A 189 14.87 17.98 2.54
N GLN A 190 14.09 19.03 2.28
CA GLN A 190 14.02 19.66 0.96
C GLN A 190 15.36 20.28 0.52
N ALA A 191 16.17 20.80 1.45
CA ALA A 191 17.49 21.35 1.16
C ALA A 191 18.50 20.26 0.77
N LEU A 192 18.25 19.00 1.14
CA LEU A 192 19.10 17.86 0.80
C LEU A 192 18.77 17.28 -0.59
N MET A 193 17.57 17.52 -1.10
CA MET A 193 17.10 16.95 -2.37
C MET A 193 18.00 17.26 -3.58
N PRO A 194 18.70 18.41 -3.71
CA PRO A 194 19.66 18.63 -4.78
C PRO A 194 20.83 17.64 -4.82
N TYR A 195 21.13 16.94 -3.72
CA TYR A 195 22.23 15.97 -3.59
C TYR A 195 21.78 14.51 -3.68
N ARG A 196 20.51 14.28 -4.00
CA ARG A 196 19.90 12.93 -3.94
C ARG A 196 20.46 11.99 -5.00
N SER A 197 20.61 10.73 -4.61
CA SER A 197 20.57 9.59 -5.52
C SER A 197 19.14 9.07 -5.67
N THR A 198 18.89 8.17 -6.63
CA THR A 198 17.60 7.48 -6.75
C THR A 198 17.20 6.78 -5.44
N ALA A 199 18.15 6.14 -4.76
CA ALA A 199 17.89 5.48 -3.48
C ALA A 199 17.45 6.49 -2.40
N PHE A 200 18.17 7.61 -2.27
CA PHE A 200 17.81 8.65 -1.32
C PHE A 200 16.43 9.26 -1.63
N GLU A 201 16.10 9.46 -2.90
CA GLU A 201 14.79 9.96 -3.31
C GLU A 201 13.65 9.01 -2.92
N LEU A 202 13.87 7.70 -3.05
CA LEU A 202 12.92 6.68 -2.61
C LEU A 202 12.78 6.66 -1.08
N ASP A 203 13.89 6.68 -0.33
CA ASP A 203 13.87 6.73 1.15
C ASP A 203 13.15 7.99 1.64
N ALA A 204 13.44 9.15 1.04
CA ALA A 204 12.78 10.41 1.35
C ALA A 204 11.27 10.36 1.06
N ALA A 205 10.85 9.71 -0.02
CA ALA A 205 9.43 9.50 -0.33
C ALA A 205 8.75 8.56 0.68
N VAL A 206 9.42 7.49 1.12
CA VAL A 206 8.90 6.59 2.16
C VAL A 206 8.79 7.31 3.50
N ILE A 207 9.83 8.06 3.91
CA ILE A 207 9.80 8.88 5.13
C ILE A 207 8.63 9.87 5.08
N SER A 208 8.51 10.62 3.98
CA SER A 208 7.43 11.61 3.81
C SER A 208 6.05 10.94 3.87
N ARG A 209 5.90 9.74 3.29
CA ARG A 209 4.67 8.95 3.35
C ARG A 209 4.35 8.51 4.78
N ILE A 210 5.34 8.03 5.54
CA ILE A 210 5.14 7.61 6.94
C ILE A 210 4.67 8.81 7.77
N LEU A 211 5.36 9.94 7.65
CA LEU A 211 5.08 11.14 8.45
C LEU A 211 3.77 11.87 8.05
N SER A 212 3.26 11.66 6.83
CA SER A 212 2.04 12.33 6.34
C SER A 212 0.75 11.51 6.53
N LEU A 213 0.87 10.21 6.82
CA LEU A 213 -0.29 9.32 6.98
C LEU A 213 -0.73 9.23 8.45
N ASN A 214 -1.75 8.41 8.73
CA ASN A 214 -2.29 8.26 10.08
C ASN A 214 -1.22 7.68 11.04
N PRO A 215 -0.74 8.46 12.04
CA PRO A 215 0.33 8.03 12.93
C PRO A 215 -0.04 6.79 13.75
N ALA A 216 -1.33 6.65 14.11
CA ALA A 216 -1.81 5.51 14.90
C ALA A 216 -1.57 4.16 14.22
N ILE A 217 -1.52 4.11 12.87
CA ILE A 217 -1.21 2.87 12.15
C ILE A 217 0.25 2.45 12.42
N TYR A 218 1.18 3.40 12.32
CA TYR A 218 2.59 3.11 12.53
C TYR A 218 2.88 2.81 14.01
N GLU A 219 2.28 3.57 14.93
CA GLU A 219 2.34 3.26 16.36
C GLU A 219 1.85 1.83 16.62
N ASP A 220 0.63 1.49 16.18
CA ASP A 220 0.06 0.18 16.47
C ASP A 220 0.85 -0.97 15.80
N ILE A 221 1.47 -0.76 14.63
CA ILE A 221 2.36 -1.76 14.01
C ILE A 221 3.61 -1.97 14.87
N GLN A 222 4.24 -0.89 15.34
CA GLN A 222 5.46 -0.96 16.15
C GLN A 222 5.20 -1.58 17.53
N PHE A 223 4.14 -1.15 18.20
CA PHE A 223 3.83 -1.57 19.57
C PHE A 223 2.98 -2.86 19.63
N GLY A 224 2.21 -3.15 18.59
CA GLY A 224 1.32 -4.31 18.56
C GLY A 224 1.98 -5.59 18.08
N ASN A 225 3.10 -5.51 17.34
CA ASN A 225 3.79 -6.70 16.86
C ASN A 225 4.76 -7.22 17.95
N PRO A 226 4.53 -8.41 18.52
CA PRO A 226 5.33 -8.92 19.63
C PRO A 226 6.79 -9.24 19.25
N HIS A 227 7.10 -9.33 17.95
CA HIS A 227 8.44 -9.64 17.44
C HIS A 227 9.21 -8.39 17.00
N ALA A 228 8.60 -7.20 17.01
CA ALA A 228 9.26 -5.97 16.56
C ALA A 228 10.53 -5.67 17.38
N GLY A 229 10.45 -5.77 18.72
CA GLY A 229 11.60 -5.52 19.61
C GLY A 229 12.82 -6.39 19.27
N GLU A 230 12.62 -7.71 19.16
CA GLU A 230 13.71 -8.64 18.82
C GLU A 230 14.39 -8.29 17.49
N VAL A 231 13.58 -7.97 16.46
CA VAL A 231 14.12 -7.61 15.14
C VAL A 231 14.90 -6.30 15.18
N LEU A 232 14.43 -5.31 15.96
CA LEU A 232 15.15 -4.04 16.13
C LEU A 232 16.46 -4.21 16.88
N ASP A 233 16.51 -5.05 17.91
CA ASP A 233 17.74 -5.36 18.62
C ASP A 233 18.78 -5.96 17.67
N ARG A 234 18.38 -6.93 16.84
CA ARG A 234 19.25 -7.52 15.82
C ARG A 234 19.73 -6.50 14.78
N LEU A 235 18.89 -5.56 14.37
CA LEU A 235 19.28 -4.48 13.46
C LEU A 235 20.31 -3.55 14.11
N LEU A 236 20.08 -3.18 15.38
CA LEU A 236 21.01 -2.34 16.15
C LEU A 236 22.38 -2.99 16.29
N GLU A 237 22.43 -4.31 16.56
CA GLU A 237 23.69 -5.06 16.61
C GLU A 237 24.48 -4.97 15.29
N GLN A 238 23.80 -5.07 14.13
CA GLN A 238 24.47 -4.92 12.83
C GLN A 238 25.01 -3.51 12.61
N LEU A 239 24.22 -2.48 12.96
CA LEU A 239 24.64 -1.08 12.84
C LEU A 239 25.80 -0.75 13.78
N GLN A 240 25.79 -1.27 15.00
CA GLN A 240 26.88 -1.13 15.96
C GLN A 240 28.16 -1.79 15.45
N ARG A 241 28.06 -3.00 14.89
CA ARG A 241 29.19 -3.71 14.28
C ARG A 241 29.78 -2.92 13.11
N LEU A 242 28.93 -2.43 12.21
CA LEU A 242 29.36 -1.57 11.10
C LEU A 242 30.08 -0.32 11.62
N ARG A 243 29.50 0.38 12.60
CA ARG A 243 30.10 1.57 13.21
C ARG A 243 31.46 1.27 13.83
N ALA A 244 31.62 0.13 14.51
CA ALA A 244 32.89 -0.27 15.11
C ALA A 244 33.98 -0.50 14.05
N GLN A 245 33.64 -1.15 12.93
CA GLN A 245 34.58 -1.34 11.81
C GLN A 245 34.97 -0.02 11.15
N LEU A 246 34.03 0.93 11.01
CA LEU A 246 34.32 2.27 10.50
C LEU A 246 35.26 3.06 11.42
N ALA A 247 35.13 2.90 12.74
CA ALA A 247 35.99 3.55 13.72
C ALA A 247 37.42 2.97 13.74
N ASP A 248 37.57 1.67 13.51
CA ASP A 248 38.87 1.00 13.36
C ASP A 248 39.59 1.47 12.08
N GLY A 249 38.92 1.37 10.92
CA GLY A 249 39.43 1.90 9.65
C GLY A 249 40.62 1.16 9.03
N SER A 250 41.20 0.16 9.70
CA SER A 250 42.29 -0.67 9.20
C SER A 250 41.91 -1.52 7.99
N ASP A 251 42.91 -2.01 7.25
CA ASP A 251 42.68 -2.94 6.14
C ASP A 251 42.00 -4.24 6.61
N ALA A 252 42.30 -4.68 7.82
CA ALA A 252 41.62 -5.83 8.44
C ALA A 252 40.13 -5.53 8.66
N ALA A 253 39.78 -4.34 9.18
CA ALA A 253 38.39 -3.92 9.34
C ALA A 253 37.67 -3.78 7.99
N ARG A 254 38.34 -3.24 6.96
CA ARG A 254 37.81 -3.15 5.58
C ARG A 254 37.55 -4.53 4.97
N ALA A 255 38.45 -5.48 5.18
CA ALA A 255 38.28 -6.86 4.73
C ALA A 255 37.12 -7.54 5.48
N ALA A 256 37.01 -7.32 6.79
CA ALA A 256 35.89 -7.81 7.58
C ALA A 256 34.54 -7.22 7.13
N PHE A 257 34.49 -5.91 6.84
CA PHE A 257 33.32 -5.25 6.27
C PHE A 257 32.90 -5.88 4.94
N ARG A 258 33.85 -6.04 4.01
CA ARG A 258 33.59 -6.65 2.70
C ARG A 258 32.99 -8.05 2.84
N ARG A 259 33.62 -8.90 3.65
CA ARG A 259 33.13 -10.26 3.89
C ARG A 259 31.73 -10.23 4.51
N GLN A 260 31.55 -9.57 5.64
CA GLN A 260 30.32 -9.67 6.43
C GLN A 260 29.13 -8.93 5.82
N PHE A 261 29.33 -7.72 5.30
CA PHE A 261 28.24 -6.88 4.84
C PHE A 261 27.98 -6.98 3.34
N LEU A 262 28.94 -7.46 2.55
CA LEU A 262 28.78 -7.63 1.10
C LEU A 262 28.76 -9.10 0.69
N ASP A 263 29.82 -9.86 0.96
CA ASP A 263 29.94 -11.23 0.45
C ASP A 263 28.97 -12.20 1.14
N ASP A 264 28.98 -12.29 2.47
CA ASP A 264 28.11 -13.18 3.24
C ASP A 264 26.62 -12.88 2.99
N ASN A 265 26.26 -11.60 2.88
CA ASN A 265 24.89 -11.16 2.56
C ASN A 265 24.51 -11.47 1.11
N ARG A 266 25.43 -11.30 0.14
CA ARG A 266 25.20 -11.68 -1.25
C ARG A 266 24.96 -13.19 -1.34
N ASP A 267 25.78 -13.98 -0.65
CA ASP A 267 25.72 -15.44 -0.70
C ASP A 267 24.48 -15.99 0.02
N ALA A 268 23.87 -15.22 0.93
CA ALA A 268 22.60 -15.54 1.59
C ALA A 268 21.35 -15.24 0.73
N VAL A 269 21.50 -14.49 -0.38
CA VAL A 269 20.41 -14.19 -1.31
C VAL A 269 20.66 -14.95 -2.60
N ASP A 270 19.63 -15.59 -3.17
CA ASP A 270 19.83 -16.29 -4.43
C ASP A 270 20.21 -15.32 -5.56
N GLU A 271 21.10 -15.77 -6.43
CA GLU A 271 21.71 -14.94 -7.48
C GLU A 271 20.66 -14.37 -8.46
N ARG A 272 19.58 -15.11 -8.68
CA ARG A 272 18.48 -14.68 -9.54
C ARG A 272 17.74 -13.50 -8.93
N THR A 273 17.38 -13.58 -7.65
CA THR A 273 16.75 -12.48 -6.90
C THR A 273 17.62 -11.22 -6.91
N LEU A 274 18.95 -11.35 -6.74
CA LEU A 274 19.86 -10.21 -6.83
C LEU A 274 19.83 -9.54 -8.21
N ARG A 275 19.90 -10.33 -9.29
CA ARG A 275 19.85 -9.78 -10.66
C ARG A 275 18.51 -9.13 -10.98
N GLU A 276 17.40 -9.77 -10.62
CA GLU A 276 16.05 -9.25 -10.83
C GLU A 276 15.80 -7.98 -9.99
N GLY A 277 16.33 -7.93 -8.76
CA GLY A 277 16.29 -6.76 -7.89
C GLY A 277 17.04 -5.57 -8.48
N ASN A 278 18.28 -5.78 -8.96
CA ASN A 278 19.06 -4.74 -9.61
C ASN A 278 18.36 -4.20 -10.87
N TYR A 279 17.85 -5.10 -11.73
CA TYR A 279 17.11 -4.69 -12.91
C TYR A 279 15.82 -3.91 -12.56
N SER A 280 15.13 -4.30 -11.50
CA SER A 280 13.94 -3.59 -11.02
C SER A 280 14.27 -2.18 -10.53
N PHE A 281 15.41 -2.00 -9.85
CA PHE A 281 15.88 -0.69 -9.41
C PHE A 281 16.22 0.23 -10.60
N GLU A 282 16.88 -0.28 -11.63
CA GLU A 282 17.14 0.47 -12.88
C GLU A 282 15.84 0.98 -13.54
N ARG A 283 14.80 0.14 -13.57
CA ARG A 283 13.47 0.58 -14.08
C ARG A 283 12.86 1.71 -13.25
N LEU A 284 13.06 1.73 -11.94
CA LEU A 284 12.61 2.86 -11.11
C LEU A 284 13.37 4.14 -11.47
N GLY A 285 14.66 4.04 -11.76
CA GLY A 285 15.45 5.16 -12.29
C GLY A 285 14.88 5.74 -13.58
N TYR A 286 14.59 4.89 -14.57
CA TYR A 286 13.95 5.32 -15.83
C TYR A 286 12.58 5.95 -15.61
N LEU A 287 11.75 5.35 -14.75
CA LEU A 287 10.44 5.90 -14.42
C LEU A 287 10.54 7.28 -13.75
N LEU A 288 11.45 7.47 -12.81
CA LEU A 288 11.66 8.76 -12.17
C LEU A 288 12.16 9.82 -13.16
N ALA A 289 13.04 9.44 -14.09
CA ALA A 289 13.47 10.33 -15.17
C ALA A 289 12.28 10.79 -16.02
N ASP A 290 11.40 9.87 -16.43
CA ASP A 290 10.19 10.18 -17.18
C ASP A 290 9.21 11.08 -16.40
N LEU A 291 9.02 10.80 -15.12
CA LEU A 291 8.09 11.54 -14.26
C LEU A 291 8.58 12.96 -13.94
N THR A 292 9.90 13.17 -13.89
CA THR A 292 10.51 14.49 -13.62
C THR A 292 10.82 15.30 -14.88
N ASP A 293 10.75 14.70 -16.07
CA ASP A 293 11.04 15.40 -17.32
C ASP A 293 10.11 16.62 -17.52
N THR A 294 10.68 17.80 -17.70
CA THR A 294 9.91 19.01 -17.98
C THR A 294 9.42 19.07 -19.43
N ARG A 295 9.60 18.03 -20.24
CA ARG A 295 9.11 17.90 -21.63
C ARG A 295 7.96 16.90 -21.67
N ALA A 296 6.85 17.26 -21.05
CA ALA A 296 5.67 16.40 -21.00
C ALA A 296 4.37 17.21 -21.00
N MET A 297 3.29 16.54 -21.39
CA MET A 297 1.91 17.02 -21.27
C MET A 297 1.09 16.01 -20.47
N SER A 298 0.21 16.51 -19.61
CA SER A 298 -0.71 15.68 -18.84
C SER A 298 -2.12 15.88 -19.38
N VAL A 299 -2.84 14.78 -19.64
CA VAL A 299 -4.19 14.80 -20.19
C VAL A 299 -5.10 13.93 -19.34
N HIS A 300 -6.18 14.52 -18.84
CA HIS A 300 -7.30 13.77 -18.27
C HIS A 300 -8.15 13.19 -19.39
N LEU A 301 -8.41 11.90 -19.32
CA LEU A 301 -9.26 11.17 -20.27
C LEU A 301 -10.57 10.82 -19.55
N PRO A 302 -11.68 11.53 -19.82
CA PRO A 302 -12.94 11.37 -19.08
C PRO A 302 -13.67 10.06 -19.42
N GLU A 303 -13.50 9.55 -20.65
CA GLU A 303 -14.10 8.31 -21.11
C GLU A 303 -13.04 7.24 -21.38
N ASP A 304 -12.93 6.27 -20.48
CA ASP A 304 -12.17 5.03 -20.71
C ASP A 304 -12.99 4.08 -21.58
N ARG A 305 -13.00 4.35 -22.89
CA ARG A 305 -13.61 3.47 -23.91
C ARG A 305 -12.55 2.95 -24.87
N ALA A 306 -12.88 1.86 -25.56
CA ALA A 306 -12.05 1.34 -26.62
C ALA A 306 -11.75 2.45 -27.66
N GLY A 307 -10.47 2.68 -27.93
CA GLY A 307 -10.01 3.67 -28.90
C GLY A 307 -9.69 5.07 -28.34
N SER A 308 -10.05 5.42 -27.10
CA SER A 308 -9.80 6.78 -26.56
C SER A 308 -8.31 7.16 -26.59
N LEU A 309 -7.44 6.24 -26.20
CA LEU A 309 -6.00 6.49 -26.23
C LEU A 309 -5.47 6.60 -27.66
N ARG A 310 -6.01 5.84 -28.61
CA ARG A 310 -5.65 5.95 -30.04
C ARG A 310 -6.01 7.33 -30.59
N GLU A 311 -7.22 7.81 -30.27
CA GLU A 311 -7.68 9.14 -30.67
C GLU A 311 -6.78 10.24 -30.09
N LEU A 312 -6.42 10.12 -28.80
CA LEU A 312 -5.48 11.04 -28.16
C LEU A 312 -4.10 11.03 -28.86
N LEU A 313 -3.53 9.85 -29.08
CA LEU A 313 -2.22 9.69 -29.73
C LEU A 313 -2.21 10.22 -31.17
N HIS A 314 -3.34 10.12 -31.89
CA HIS A 314 -3.47 10.64 -33.24
C HIS A 314 -3.39 12.17 -33.30
N VAL A 315 -3.79 12.89 -32.25
CA VAL A 315 -3.57 14.33 -32.17
C VAL A 315 -2.07 14.65 -32.16
N PHE A 316 -1.28 13.97 -31.33
CA PHE A 316 0.18 14.17 -31.30
C PHE A 316 0.84 13.87 -32.64
N GLU A 317 0.42 12.79 -33.31
CA GLU A 317 0.88 12.44 -34.66
C GLU A 317 0.62 13.56 -35.68
N ARG A 318 -0.61 14.10 -35.73
CA ARG A 318 -0.99 15.20 -36.65
C ARG A 318 -0.16 16.47 -36.45
N HIS A 319 0.27 16.73 -35.21
CA HIS A 319 1.14 17.86 -34.86
C HIS A 319 2.63 17.52 -34.97
N GLY A 320 3.00 16.33 -35.44
CA GLY A 320 4.40 15.92 -35.59
C GLY A 320 5.13 15.69 -34.27
N ILE A 321 4.39 15.42 -33.18
CA ILE A 321 4.94 15.22 -31.84
C ILE A 321 5.21 13.73 -31.62
N SER A 322 6.46 13.39 -31.35
CA SER A 322 6.91 12.05 -30.98
C SER A 322 7.01 11.93 -29.46
N LEU A 323 6.44 10.85 -28.92
CA LEU A 323 6.40 10.58 -27.50
C LEU A 323 7.57 9.69 -27.07
N SER A 324 8.22 10.02 -25.95
CA SER A 324 9.25 9.18 -25.32
C SER A 324 8.65 8.23 -24.29
N SER A 325 7.55 8.62 -23.65
CA SER A 325 6.90 7.84 -22.61
C SER A 325 5.41 8.16 -22.51
N ILE A 326 4.63 7.21 -22.00
CA ILE A 326 3.23 7.39 -21.66
C ILE A 326 2.92 6.66 -20.36
N HIS A 327 2.48 7.41 -19.35
CA HIS A 327 2.24 6.90 -18.00
C HIS A 327 0.83 7.23 -17.55
N SER A 328 0.03 6.20 -17.26
CA SER A 328 -1.29 6.37 -16.67
C SER A 328 -1.19 6.51 -15.15
N SER A 329 -1.90 7.47 -14.57
CA SER A 329 -2.00 7.67 -13.12
C SER A 329 -3.43 8.09 -12.74
N ARG A 330 -3.72 8.16 -11.44
CA ARG A 330 -5.00 8.66 -10.93
C ARG A 330 -4.82 9.81 -9.95
N THR A 331 -5.63 10.87 -10.08
CA THR A 331 -5.67 11.97 -9.10
C THR A 331 -6.18 11.52 -7.75
N PRO A 332 -6.04 12.34 -6.69
CA PRO A 332 -6.74 12.13 -5.42
C PRO A 332 -8.25 11.85 -5.56
N GLY A 333 -8.92 12.47 -6.55
CA GLY A 333 -10.33 12.25 -6.86
C GLY A 333 -10.65 10.97 -7.63
N GLY A 334 -9.63 10.19 -8.03
CA GLY A 334 -9.81 8.90 -8.73
C GLY A 334 -9.94 9.00 -10.26
N GLU A 335 -9.96 10.20 -10.83
CA GLU A 335 -9.92 10.43 -12.28
C GLU A 335 -8.66 9.82 -12.90
N VAL A 336 -8.70 9.41 -14.17
CA VAL A 336 -7.56 8.82 -14.91
C VAL A 336 -6.85 9.90 -15.73
N HIS A 337 -5.53 9.90 -15.67
CA HIS A 337 -4.66 10.92 -16.25
C HIS A 337 -3.51 10.23 -16.96
N PHE A 338 -3.18 10.68 -18.16
CA PHE A 338 -2.01 10.21 -18.90
C PHE A 338 -0.99 11.33 -18.95
N ARG A 339 0.22 11.03 -18.49
CA ARG A 339 1.38 11.89 -18.67
C ARG A 339 2.16 11.37 -19.86
N MET A 340 2.37 12.20 -20.86
CA MET A 340 3.12 11.85 -22.06
C MET A 340 4.39 12.69 -22.15
N GLY A 341 5.54 12.02 -22.12
CA GLY A 341 6.85 12.63 -22.33
C GLY A 341 7.15 12.79 -23.82
N PHE A 342 7.98 13.77 -24.16
CA PHE A 342 8.36 14.08 -25.55
C PHE A 342 9.82 13.72 -25.81
N VAL A 343 10.09 13.13 -26.98
CA VAL A 343 11.47 12.73 -27.40
C VAL A 343 12.40 13.95 -27.46
N GLN A 344 11.87 15.10 -27.88
CA GLN A 344 12.63 16.33 -28.09
C GLN A 344 11.83 17.55 -27.59
N ARG A 345 12.49 18.72 -27.57
CA ARG A 345 11.80 19.98 -27.33
C ARG A 345 11.05 20.38 -28.60
N TYR A 346 9.75 20.62 -28.46
CA TYR A 346 8.90 21.18 -29.51
C TYR A 346 8.69 22.67 -29.25
N ALA A 347 8.43 23.43 -30.30
CA ALA A 347 8.08 24.84 -30.18
C ALA A 347 6.77 25.00 -29.37
N PRO A 348 6.65 26.01 -28.48
CA PRO A 348 5.46 26.18 -27.64
C PRO A 348 4.16 26.21 -28.44
N GLU A 349 4.16 26.82 -29.62
CA GLU A 349 3.00 26.96 -30.48
C GLU A 349 2.45 25.61 -30.96
N VAL A 350 3.34 24.64 -31.20
CA VAL A 350 2.99 23.27 -31.62
C VAL A 350 2.31 22.53 -30.46
N LEU A 351 2.87 22.64 -29.25
CA LEU A 351 2.30 22.01 -28.06
C LEU A 351 0.95 22.63 -27.68
N GLU A 352 0.82 23.95 -27.79
CA GLU A 352 -0.45 24.65 -27.57
C GLU A 352 -1.50 24.31 -28.62
N ALA A 353 -1.11 24.14 -29.89
CA ALA A 353 -2.02 23.73 -30.95
C ALA A 353 -2.59 22.32 -30.68
N ALA A 354 -1.72 21.38 -30.29
CA ALA A 354 -2.13 20.04 -29.87
C ALA A 354 -3.05 20.09 -28.63
N ALA A 355 -2.70 20.87 -27.62
CA ALA A 355 -3.50 21.00 -26.41
C ALA A 355 -4.92 21.54 -26.71
N ARG A 356 -5.01 22.61 -27.51
CA ARG A 356 -6.29 23.18 -27.94
C ARG A 356 -7.14 22.22 -28.77
N GLU A 357 -6.52 21.33 -29.55
CA GLU A 357 -7.23 20.29 -30.30
C GLU A 357 -7.78 19.21 -29.37
N ILE A 358 -7.00 18.77 -28.37
CA ILE A 358 -7.44 17.81 -27.35
C ILE A 358 -8.67 18.34 -26.61
N ASP A 359 -8.60 19.58 -26.10
CA ASP A 359 -9.71 20.16 -25.34
C ASP A 359 -10.96 20.38 -26.20
N ARG A 360 -10.80 20.88 -27.43
CA ARG A 360 -11.92 21.18 -28.33
C ARG A 360 -12.62 19.94 -28.88
N SER A 361 -11.85 18.87 -29.11
CA SER A 361 -12.39 17.61 -29.64
C SER A 361 -13.18 16.82 -28.61
N GLY A 362 -13.06 17.16 -27.32
CA GLY A 362 -13.68 16.41 -26.22
C GLY A 362 -13.01 15.05 -25.94
N ILE A 363 -11.89 14.74 -26.62
CA ILE A 363 -11.11 13.51 -26.41
C ILE A 363 -10.54 13.46 -24.99
N GLY A 364 -10.16 14.62 -24.45
CA GLY A 364 -9.64 14.76 -23.11
C GLY A 364 -9.56 16.22 -22.69
N ARG A 365 -9.06 16.44 -21.48
CA ARG A 365 -8.76 17.77 -20.93
C ARG A 365 -7.28 17.85 -20.61
N VAL A 366 -6.56 18.78 -21.23
CA VAL A 366 -5.17 19.05 -20.87
C VAL A 366 -5.13 19.65 -19.47
N LEU A 367 -4.16 19.19 -18.68
CA LEU A 367 -3.99 19.62 -17.30
C LEU A 367 -2.81 20.57 -17.24
N ASP A 368 -3.04 21.71 -16.61
CA ASP A 368 -1.98 22.64 -16.27
C ASP A 368 -0.95 21.97 -15.35
N ARG A 369 0.31 22.37 -15.50
CA ARG A 369 1.45 21.80 -14.76
C ARG A 369 1.42 22.12 -13.28
#